data_AF-A0A653DMY5-F1
#
_entry.id   AF-A0A653DMY5-F1
#
_cell.length_a   1.000
_cell.length_b   1.000
_cell.length_c   1.000
_cell.angle_alpha   90.00
_cell.angle_beta   90.00
_cell.angle_gamma   90.00
#
_symmetry.space_group_name_H-M   'P 1'
#
loop_
_entity.id
_entity.type
_entity.pdbx_description
1 polymer ?
#
loop_
_entity_poly.entity_id
_entity_poly.type
_entity_poly.pdbx_seq_one_letter_code
_entity_poly.pdbx_strand_id
1 'polypeptide(L)'
;MDLAFIEQEPEEPNITELTPIQAFYKDAHILITGGTGFLGKLLIEKLLRSCNELSKIYLLVRSKKRKDMPIRLKRQYPNFKQKIRGIAGDCTQPNLGLASEDRKLLQDNVSL
;
A
#
# COMPACT_ATOMS: atom_id res chain seq x y z
N MET A 1 -53.65 -18.99 15.66
CA MET A 1 -52.45 -19.71 16.10
C MET A 1 -51.45 -19.51 14.98
N ASP A 2 -50.42 -18.71 15.26
CA ASP A 2 -49.73 -17.87 14.28
C ASP A 2 -49.03 -18.63 13.14
N LEU A 3 -49.32 -18.18 11.92
CA LEU A 3 -48.56 -18.46 10.70
C LEU A 3 -47.72 -17.21 10.39
N ALA A 4 -46.46 -17.19 10.82
CA ALA A 4 -45.36 -16.44 10.18
C ALA A 4 -44.07 -16.58 11.02
N PHE A 5 -43.52 -17.79 11.09
CA PHE A 5 -42.06 -17.90 11.23
C PHE A 5 -41.49 -17.54 9.87
N ILE A 6 -41.10 -16.28 9.72
CA ILE A 6 -40.39 -15.80 8.54
C ILE A 6 -39.02 -16.50 8.58
N GLU A 7 -38.84 -17.50 7.72
CA GLU A 7 -37.51 -17.93 7.31
C GLU A 7 -36.87 -16.73 6.61
N GLN A 8 -36.10 -15.93 7.36
CA GLN A 8 -35.24 -14.94 6.73
C GLN A 8 -34.15 -15.73 5.98
N GLU A 9 -34.28 -15.83 4.66
CA GLU A 9 -33.21 -16.35 3.82
C GLU A 9 -31.91 -15.58 4.13
N PRO A 10 -30.77 -16.28 4.30
CA PRO A 10 -29.51 -15.61 4.54
C PRO A 10 -29.20 -14.70 3.36
N GLU A 11 -29.04 -13.40 3.63
CA GLU A 11 -28.67 -12.41 2.63
C GLU A 11 -27.32 -12.81 2.01
N GLU A 12 -27.30 -13.09 0.71
CA GLU A 12 -26.06 -13.48 0.04
C GLU A 12 -25.01 -12.37 0.16
N PRO A 13 -23.74 -12.71 0.45
CA PRO A 13 -22.71 -11.69 0.63
C PRO A 13 -22.55 -10.89 -0.67
N ASN A 14 -22.77 -9.58 -0.59
CA ASN A 14 -22.52 -8.67 -1.70
C ASN A 14 -21.01 -8.65 -2.01
N ILE A 15 -20.59 -9.43 -3.01
CA ILE A 15 -19.19 -9.58 -3.43
C ILE A 15 -18.55 -8.24 -3.87
N THR A 16 -19.35 -7.18 -4.04
CA THR A 16 -18.86 -5.84 -4.39
C THR A 16 -18.48 -4.97 -3.19
N GLU A 17 -18.83 -5.34 -1.96
CA GLU A 17 -18.48 -4.55 -0.78
C GLU A 17 -17.02 -4.77 -0.36
N LEU A 18 -16.32 -3.65 -0.14
CA LEU A 18 -14.96 -3.69 0.37
C LEU A 18 -14.95 -4.19 1.81
N THR A 19 -14.04 -5.12 2.11
CA THR A 19 -13.74 -5.46 3.50
C THR A 19 -13.28 -4.21 4.26
N PRO A 20 -13.42 -4.16 5.60
CA PRO A 20 -12.96 -3.01 6.39
C PRO A 20 -11.49 -2.62 6.14
N ILE A 21 -10.62 -3.61 5.91
CA ILE A 21 -9.21 -3.38 5.57
C ILE A 21 -9.08 -2.75 4.18
N GLN A 22 -9.83 -3.23 3.19
CA GLN A 22 -9.78 -2.65 1.84
C GLN A 22 -10.32 -1.22 1.84
N ALA A 23 -11.42 -0.97 2.55
CA ALA A 23 -11.98 0.37 2.71
C ALA A 23 -10.99 1.31 3.40
N PHE A 24 -10.24 0.84 4.41
CA PHE A 24 -9.22 1.64 5.09
C PHE A 24 -8.08 2.09 4.17
N TYR A 25 -7.64 1.22 3.25
CA TYR A 25 -6.54 1.53 2.32
C TYR A 25 -7.01 2.15 0.99
N LYS A 26 -8.33 2.29 0.78
CA LYS A 26 -8.89 2.90 -0.41
C LYS A 26 -8.37 4.34 -0.55
N ASP A 27 -7.92 4.67 -1.76
CA ASP A 27 -7.34 5.96 -2.14
C ASP A 27 -6.10 6.39 -1.32
N ALA A 28 -5.56 5.51 -0.47
CA ALA A 28 -4.48 5.86 0.43
C ALA A 28 -3.15 6.07 -0.29
N HIS A 29 -2.37 7.01 0.24
CA HIS A 29 -0.99 7.29 -0.13
C HIS A 29 -0.08 6.87 1.03
N ILE A 30 0.66 5.78 0.85
CA ILE A 30 1.34 5.07 1.95
C ILE A 30 2.85 5.28 1.87
N LEU A 31 3.50 5.73 2.94
CA LEU A 31 4.96 5.72 3.07
C LEU A 31 5.43 4.43 3.78
N ILE A 32 6.16 3.58 3.07
CA ILE A 32 6.73 2.36 3.62
C ILE A 32 8.24 2.53 3.81
N THR A 33 8.70 2.30 5.04
CA THR A 33 10.12 2.07 5.35
C THR A 33 10.41 0.57 5.43
N GLY A 34 11.67 0.17 5.23
CA GLY A 34 12.04 -1.25 5.28
C GLY A 34 11.45 -2.13 4.17
N GLY A 35 10.79 -1.54 3.14
CA GLY A 35 10.10 -2.29 2.07
C GLY A 35 11.02 -3.12 1.17
N THR A 36 12.35 -2.97 1.28
CA THR A 36 13.32 -3.86 0.60
C THR A 36 13.64 -5.13 1.40
N GLY A 37 13.28 -5.17 2.68
CA GLY A 37 13.40 -6.34 3.56
C GLY A 37 12.41 -7.45 3.21
N PHE A 38 12.44 -8.55 3.97
CA PHE A 38 11.56 -9.69 3.74
C PHE A 38 10.09 -9.34 3.97
N LEU A 39 9.75 -8.89 5.18
CA LEU A 39 8.38 -8.55 5.55
C LEU A 39 7.82 -7.39 4.72
N GLY A 40 8.63 -6.36 4.49
CA GLY A 40 8.22 -5.20 3.72
C GLY A 40 7.80 -5.54 2.28
N LYS A 41 8.48 -6.52 1.64
CA LYS A 41 8.07 -7.01 0.31
C LYS A 41 6.72 -7.74 0.36
N LEU A 42 6.51 -8.58 1.36
CA LEU A 42 5.24 -9.30 1.54
C LEU A 42 4.09 -8.34 1.81
N LEU A 43 4.32 -7.29 2.62
CA LEU A 43 3.34 -6.24 2.87
C LEU A 43 2.98 -5.52 1.57
N ILE A 44 3.97 -5.07 0.80
CA ILE A 44 3.73 -4.42 -0.49
C ILE A 44 2.93 -5.33 -1.43
N GLU A 45 3.31 -6.61 -1.54
CA GLU A 45 2.59 -7.58 -2.35
C GLU A 45 1.13 -7.76 -1.88
N LYS A 46 0.91 -7.85 -0.57
CA LYS A 46 -0.44 -7.98 0.01
C LYS A 46 -1.30 -6.75 -0.23
N LEU A 47 -0.74 -5.56 -0.07
CA LEU A 47 -1.43 -4.30 -0.34
C LEU A 47 -1.80 -4.20 -1.83
N LEU A 48 -0.88 -4.49 -2.73
CA LEU A 48 -1.15 -4.44 -4.17
C LEU A 48 -2.19 -5.49 -4.62
N ARG A 49 -2.19 -6.68 -4.00
CA ARG A 49 -3.11 -7.77 -4.35
C ARG A 49 -4.50 -7.61 -3.75
N SER A 50 -4.57 -7.21 -2.48
CA SER A 50 -5.84 -7.19 -1.73
C SER A 50 -6.44 -5.79 -1.63
N CYS A 51 -5.63 -4.72 -1.65
CA CYS A 51 -6.07 -3.33 -1.55
C CYS A 51 -5.77 -2.61 -2.88
N ASN A 52 -6.31 -3.14 -3.97
CA ASN A 52 -6.05 -2.63 -5.31
C ASN A 52 -6.60 -1.20 -5.55
N GLU A 53 -7.42 -0.65 -4.66
CA GLU A 53 -7.92 0.73 -4.70
C GLU A 53 -7.01 1.75 -3.99
N LEU A 54 -5.87 1.34 -3.41
CA LEU A 54 -4.90 2.32 -2.89
C LEU A 54 -4.31 3.19 -4.01
N SER A 55 -4.00 4.45 -3.73
CA SER A 55 -3.50 5.40 -4.74
C SER A 55 -2.01 5.22 -5.01
N LYS A 56 -1.17 5.30 -3.97
CA LYS A 56 0.30 5.32 -4.13
C LYS A 56 1.00 4.67 -2.95
N ILE A 57 2.12 4.01 -3.23
CA ILE A 57 3.11 3.57 -2.24
C ILE A 57 4.40 4.34 -2.49
N TYR A 58 4.83 5.14 -1.53
CA TYR A 58 6.16 5.72 -1.47
C TYR A 58 7.06 4.77 -0.67
N LEU A 59 8.14 4.31 -1.29
CA LEU A 59 9.07 3.37 -0.67
C LEU A 59 10.39 4.08 -0.35
N LEU A 60 10.71 4.22 0.94
CA LEU A 60 12.00 4.74 1.37
C LEU A 60 13.10 3.71 1.07
N VAL A 61 14.08 4.08 0.26
CA VAL A 61 15.21 3.25 -0.17
C VAL A 61 16.53 3.91 0.24
N ARG A 62 17.34 3.16 0.99
CA ARG A 62 18.66 3.63 1.42
C ARG A 62 19.59 3.81 0.23
N SER A 63 20.11 5.03 0.04
CA SER A 63 20.92 5.48 -1.11
C SER A 63 22.16 4.62 -1.43
N LYS A 64 22.66 3.84 -0.45
CA LYS A 64 23.79 2.90 -0.65
C LYS A 64 23.42 1.66 -1.49
N LYS A 65 22.13 1.35 -1.66
CA LYS A 65 21.67 0.31 -2.58
C LYS A 65 21.15 1.01 -3.84
N ARG A 66 21.62 0.58 -5.02
CA ARG A 66 21.26 1.18 -6.33
C ARG A 66 19.76 1.51 -6.38
N LYS A 67 19.40 2.59 -7.07
CA LYS A 67 18.02 3.05 -7.38
C LYS A 67 17.13 1.99 -8.05
N ASP A 68 17.66 0.80 -8.33
CA ASP A 68 16.91 -0.32 -8.87
C ASP A 68 15.95 -0.86 -7.81
N MET A 69 14.70 -0.40 -7.94
CA MET A 69 13.55 -1.02 -7.31
C MET A 69 13.63 -2.54 -7.51
N PRO A 70 13.45 -3.37 -6.46
CA PRO A 70 13.86 -4.76 -6.48
C PRO A 70 13.31 -5.47 -7.73
N ILE A 71 14.19 -6.06 -8.54
CA ILE A 71 13.87 -6.72 -9.82
C ILE A 71 12.72 -7.74 -9.67
N ARG A 72 12.55 -8.34 -8.48
CA ARG A 72 11.43 -9.24 -8.16
C ARG A 72 10.05 -8.57 -8.19
N LEU A 73 9.91 -7.35 -7.66
CA LEU A 73 8.63 -6.62 -7.67
C LEU A 73 8.20 -6.27 -9.11
N LYS A 74 9.18 -5.99 -9.99
CA LYS A 74 8.95 -5.72 -11.41
C LYS A 74 8.35 -6.91 -12.17
N ARG A 75 8.63 -8.16 -11.75
CA ARG A 75 8.18 -9.37 -12.47
C ARG A 75 6.76 -9.79 -12.11
N GLN A 76 6.32 -9.57 -10.88
CA GLN A 76 5.00 -10.04 -10.41
C GLN A 76 3.84 -9.08 -10.73
N TYR A 77 4.12 -7.80 -10.97
CA TYR A 77 3.07 -6.79 -11.21
C TYR A 77 3.45 -5.87 -12.38
N PRO A 78 2.87 -6.05 -13.58
CA PRO A 78 3.20 -5.23 -14.75
C PRO A 78 2.92 -3.72 -14.51
N ASN A 79 1.84 -3.43 -13.79
CA ASN A 79 1.41 -2.05 -13.47
C ASN A 79 2.09 -1.47 -12.22
N PHE A 80 3.04 -2.18 -11.59
CA PHE A 80 3.61 -1.75 -10.30
C PHE A 80 4.30 -0.37 -10.36
N LYS A 81 4.83 0.01 -11.53
CA LYS A 81 5.50 1.30 -11.73
C LYS A 81 4.55 2.49 -11.55
N GLN A 82 3.26 2.29 -11.78
CA GLN A 82 2.26 3.35 -11.64
C GLN A 82 1.93 3.59 -10.17
N LYS A 83 1.92 2.53 -9.33
CA LYS A 83 1.57 2.64 -7.92
C LYS A 83 2.74 2.88 -6.98
N ILE A 84 3.96 2.45 -7.32
CA ILE A 84 5.13 2.59 -6.42
C ILE A 84 6.09 3.67 -6.89
N ARG A 85 6.47 4.57 -5.98
CA ARG A 85 7.59 5.53 -6.16
C ARG A 85 8.66 5.26 -5.10
N GLY A 86 9.89 4.98 -5.54
CA GLY A 86 11.05 4.90 -4.65
C GLY A 86 11.54 6.30 -4.31
N ILE A 87 11.85 6.54 -3.03
CA ILE A 87 12.41 7.80 -2.52
C ILE A 87 13.70 7.49 -1.78
N ALA A 88 14.76 8.23 -2.06
CA ALA A 88 16.03 8.05 -1.38
C ALA A 88 15.96 8.59 0.05
N GLY A 89 16.42 7.81 1.03
CA GLY A 89 16.53 8.27 2.41
C GLY A 89 17.06 7.21 3.38
N ASP A 90 17.34 7.63 4.60
CA ASP A 90 17.90 6.81 5.67
C ASP A 90 17.20 7.16 7.00
N CYS A 91 16.50 6.20 7.61
CA CYS A 91 15.78 6.43 8.86
C CYS A 91 16.68 6.79 10.04
N THR A 92 18.00 6.56 9.94
CA THR A 92 18.95 6.95 10.99
C THR A 92 19.39 8.41 10.89
N GLN A 93 18.95 9.14 9.86
CA GLN A 93 19.32 10.53 9.63
C GLN A 93 18.19 11.46 10.04
N PRO A 94 18.50 12.71 10.48
CA PRO A 94 17.49 13.73 10.66
C PRO A 94 16.64 13.90 9.40
N ASN A 95 15.34 14.12 9.57
CA ASN A 95 14.38 14.23 8.47
C ASN A 95 14.44 13.04 7.48
N LEU A 96 14.80 11.84 7.98
CA LEU A 96 14.96 10.61 7.19
C LEU A 96 15.99 10.73 6.05
N GLY A 97 16.90 11.71 6.10
CA GLY A 97 17.87 11.96 5.03
C GLY A 97 17.22 12.31 3.68
N LEU A 98 15.99 12.84 3.69
CA LEU A 98 15.24 13.20 2.50
C LEU A 98 15.78 14.50 1.87
N ALA A 99 15.76 14.55 0.54
CA ALA A 99 15.85 15.82 -0.17
C ALA A 99 14.62 16.69 0.14
N SER A 100 14.78 18.01 0.16
CA SER A 100 13.70 18.95 0.49
C SER A 100 12.45 18.76 -0.38
N GLU A 101 12.64 18.46 -1.67
CA GLU A 101 11.57 18.21 -2.64
C GLU A 101 10.79 16.93 -2.32
N ASP A 102 11.49 15.83 -2.04
CA ASP A 102 10.86 14.56 -1.66
C ASP A 102 10.17 14.66 -0.29
N ARG A 103 10.74 15.44 0.65
CA ARG A 103 10.09 15.73 1.93
C ARG A 103 8.78 16.47 1.73
N LYS A 104 8.77 17.53 0.92
CA LYS A 104 7.56 18.29 0.61
C LYS A 104 6.52 17.41 -0.07
N LEU A 105 6.91 16.64 -1.08
CA LEU A 105 6.04 15.66 -1.74
C LEU A 105 5.36 14.72 -0.72
N LEU A 106 6.14 14.16 0.20
CA LEU A 106 5.61 13.24 1.21
C LEU A 106 4.64 13.94 2.16
N GLN A 107 4.98 15.15 2.61
CA GLN A 107 4.10 15.96 3.47
C GLN A 107 2.78 16.31 2.79
N ASP A 108 2.81 16.60 1.48
CA ASP A 108 1.63 17.03 0.73
C ASP A 108 0.70 15.86 0.36
N ASN A 109 1.20 14.62 0.32
CA ASN A 109 0.47 13.49 -0.27
C ASN A 109 0.26 12.30 0.66
N VAL A 110 1.15 12.01 1.61
CA VAL A 110 1.05 10.78 2.41
C VAL A 110 -0.09 10.87 3.40
N SER A 111 -0.93 9.83 3.39
CA SER A 111 -2.04 9.65 4.33
C SER A 111 -1.78 8.54 5.36
N LEU A 112 -0.79 7.65 5.12
CA LEU A 112 -0.43 6.51 5.97
C LEU A 112 1.08 6.26 6.03
#